data_AF-A0A7C5F6W6-F1
#
_entry.id   AF-A0A7C5F6W6-F1
#
_cell.length_a   1.000
_cell.length_b   1.000
_cell.length_c   1.000
_cell.angle_alpha   90.00
_cell.angle_beta   90.00
_cell.angle_gamma   90.00
#
_symmetry.space_group_name_H-M   'P 1'
#
loop_
_entity.id
_entity.type
_entity.pdbx_description
1 polymer ?
#
loop_
_entity_poly.entity_id
_entity_poly.type
_entity_poly.pdbx_seq_one_letter_code
_entity_poly.pdbx_strand_id
1 'polypeptide(L)'
;MNVGPQAASSVTAQIVRRRTVTSQNNIMTAAGQKLRRVREQLNLRYRDVAQASLLIADRHNNPEFAIALSRLADIENRGTLPNIYRLYSLCAIYGLKLEEVMRWYGVDINELTRDAKACAEWRNTAQPVP
;
A
#
# COMPACT_ATOMS: atom_id res chain seq x y z
N MET A 1 -32.89 -37.11 0.52
CA MET A 1 -31.73 -36.97 -0.37
C MET A 1 -31.59 -35.51 -0.73
N ASN A 2 -30.68 -34.78 -0.08
CA ASN A 2 -30.41 -33.38 -0.38
C ASN A 2 -28.90 -33.16 -0.17
N VAL A 3 -28.16 -32.92 -1.25
CA VAL A 3 -26.73 -32.58 -1.19
C VAL A 3 -26.60 -31.06 -1.31
N GLY A 4 -26.48 -30.39 -0.17
CA GLY A 4 -26.16 -28.96 -0.10
C GLY A 4 -24.69 -28.68 -0.41
N PRO A 5 -24.33 -27.45 -0.79
CA PRO A 5 -22.98 -27.12 -1.28
C PRO A 5 -22.00 -26.96 -0.12
N GLN A 6 -21.22 -28.00 0.17
CA GLN A 6 -20.25 -28.03 1.27
C GLN A 6 -18.82 -27.62 0.86
N ALA A 7 -18.62 -27.08 -0.35
CA ALA A 7 -17.29 -26.81 -0.90
C ALA A 7 -16.79 -25.36 -0.77
N ALA A 8 -17.66 -24.38 -0.48
CA ALA A 8 -17.26 -22.97 -0.46
C ALA A 8 -16.52 -22.53 0.82
N SER A 9 -16.69 -23.25 1.94
CA SER A 9 -16.14 -22.84 3.24
C SER A 9 -14.64 -23.16 3.42
N SER A 10 -14.03 -23.97 2.55
CA SER A 10 -12.65 -24.47 2.71
C SER A 10 -11.58 -23.60 2.02
N VAL A 11 -11.93 -22.88 0.94
CA VAL A 11 -10.98 -22.10 0.14
C VAL A 11 -10.60 -20.77 0.80
N THR A 12 -11.55 -20.11 1.45
CA THR A 12 -11.32 -18.81 2.13
C THR A 12 -10.33 -18.93 3.30
N ALA A 13 -10.34 -20.05 4.02
CA ALA A 13 -9.41 -20.30 5.13
C ALA A 13 -7.99 -20.67 4.66
N GLN A 14 -7.84 -21.23 3.46
CA GLN A 14 -6.54 -21.60 2.88
C GLN A 14 -5.84 -20.45 2.15
N ILE A 15 -6.53 -19.37 1.76
CA ILE A 15 -5.91 -18.24 1.03
C ILE A 15 -5.08 -17.32 1.93
N VAL A 16 -5.29 -17.35 3.25
CA VAL A 16 -4.33 -16.81 4.25
C VAL A 16 -3.11 -17.75 4.37
N ARG A 17 -2.72 -18.43 3.28
CA ARG A 17 -1.48 -19.20 3.14
C ARG A 17 -0.32 -18.23 3.25
N ARG A 18 0.18 -18.09 4.48
CA ARG A 18 1.55 -17.73 4.89
C ARG A 18 2.47 -17.38 3.71
N ARG A 19 2.43 -16.14 3.22
CA ARG A 19 3.70 -15.46 2.95
C ARG A 19 4.31 -15.25 4.33
N THR A 20 5.54 -15.73 4.55
CA THR A 20 6.19 -15.58 5.86
C THR A 20 6.18 -14.09 6.22
N VAL A 21 5.73 -13.75 7.43
CA VAL A 21 5.71 -12.36 7.94
C VAL A 21 7.07 -11.69 7.69
N THR A 22 8.15 -12.47 7.78
CA THR A 22 9.53 -12.10 7.44
C THR A 22 9.72 -11.57 6.01
N SER A 23 9.10 -12.19 5.00
CA SER A 23 9.23 -11.77 3.60
C SER A 23 8.48 -10.47 3.32
N GLN A 24 7.28 -10.30 3.87
CA GLN A 24 6.54 -9.03 3.76
C GLN A 24 7.26 -7.90 4.48
N ASN A 25 7.78 -8.14 5.69
CA ASN A 25 8.51 -7.13 6.45
C ASN A 25 9.80 -6.69 5.73
N ASN A 26 10.43 -7.59 4.98
CA ASN A 26 11.57 -7.27 4.11
C ASN A 26 11.17 -6.31 2.97
N ILE A 27 10.06 -6.58 2.25
CA ILE A 27 9.56 -5.71 1.18
C ILE A 27 9.26 -4.30 1.72
N MET A 28 8.53 -4.20 2.85
CA MET A 28 8.16 -2.91 3.43
C MET A 28 9.40 -2.11 3.85
N THR A 29 10.37 -2.76 4.48
CA THR A 29 11.63 -2.12 4.89
C THR A 29 12.44 -1.68 3.67
N ALA A 30 12.53 -2.50 2.63
CA ALA A 30 13.22 -2.15 1.39
C ALA A 30 12.57 -0.94 0.68
N ALA A 31 11.22 -0.88 0.65
CA ALA A 31 10.47 0.25 0.13
C ALA A 31 10.73 1.54 0.94
N GLY A 32 10.69 1.45 2.27
CA GLY A 32 11.04 2.55 3.17
C GLY A 32 12.46 3.08 2.94
N GLN A 33 13.43 2.19 2.75
CA GLN A 33 14.80 2.58 2.42
C GLN A 33 14.92 3.26 1.06
N LYS A 34 14.08 2.90 0.06
CA LYS A 34 14.06 3.62 -1.23
C LYS A 34 13.56 5.05 -1.05
N LEU A 35 12.48 5.25 -0.30
CA LEU A 35 11.98 6.59 0.06
C LEU A 35 13.06 7.42 0.78
N ARG A 36 13.78 6.80 1.73
CA ARG A 36 14.89 7.43 2.43
C ARG A 36 15.98 7.91 1.48
N ARG A 37 16.41 7.08 0.52
CA ARG A 37 17.43 7.44 -0.47
C ARG A 37 17.00 8.64 -1.31
N VAL A 38 15.74 8.69 -1.75
CA VAL A 38 15.21 9.83 -2.51
C VAL A 38 15.23 11.10 -1.68
N ARG A 39 14.78 11.04 -0.41
CA ARG A 39 14.84 12.19 0.50
C ARG A 39 16.27 12.73 0.67
N GLU A 40 17.23 11.82 0.88
CA GLU A 40 18.65 12.16 1.03
C GLU A 40 19.24 12.76 -0.26
N GLN A 41 18.88 12.25 -1.44
CA GLN A 41 19.27 12.81 -2.74
C GLN A 41 18.74 14.22 -2.97
N LEU A 42 17.55 14.53 -2.44
CA LEU A 42 16.97 15.88 -2.46
C LEU A 42 17.55 16.79 -1.37
N ASN A 43 18.50 16.32 -0.55
CA ASN A 43 19.06 17.01 0.60
C ASN A 43 18.00 17.46 1.63
N LEU A 44 16.88 16.74 1.73
CA LEU A 44 15.81 17.06 2.67
C LEU A 44 16.05 16.40 4.03
N ARG A 45 15.91 17.19 5.10
CA ARG A 45 15.85 16.69 6.49
C ARG A 45 14.42 16.28 6.83
N TYR A 46 14.24 15.50 7.89
CA TYR A 46 12.91 15.09 8.35
C TYR A 46 11.97 16.29 8.62
N ARG A 47 12.51 17.36 9.19
CA ARG A 47 11.75 18.59 9.46
C ARG A 47 11.24 19.26 8.18
N ASP A 48 12.00 19.17 7.09
CA ASP A 48 11.63 19.80 5.82
C ASP A 48 10.44 19.05 5.21
N VAL A 49 10.46 17.71 5.28
CA VAL A 49 9.34 16.85 4.87
C VAL A 49 8.10 17.05 5.74
N ALA A 50 8.28 17.10 7.07
CA ALA A 50 7.17 17.35 8.00
C ALA A 50 6.50 18.69 7.70
N GLN A 51 7.27 19.76 7.52
CA GLN A 51 6.74 21.07 7.17
C GLN A 51 6.03 21.08 5.82
N ALA A 52 6.62 20.48 4.79
CA ALA A 52 6.01 20.40 3.46
C ALA A 52 4.70 19.60 3.48
N SER A 53 4.63 18.53 4.27
CA SER A 53 3.40 17.74 4.43
C SER A 53 2.28 18.51 5.12
N LEU A 54 2.60 19.43 6.03
CA LEU A 54 1.63 20.33 6.65
C LEU A 54 1.05 21.33 5.63
N LEU A 55 1.86 21.86 4.72
CA LEU A 55 1.38 22.72 3.62
C LEU A 55 0.39 21.98 2.71
N ILE A 56 0.64 20.70 2.43
CA ILE A 56 -0.28 19.85 1.66
C ILE A 56 -1.57 19.62 2.45
N ALA A 57 -1.47 19.28 3.74
CA ALA A 57 -2.62 19.07 4.61
C ALA A 57 -3.53 20.29 4.68
N ASP A 58 -2.97 21.49 4.81
CA ASP A 58 -3.71 22.75 4.81
C ASP A 58 -4.41 23.00 3.47
N ARG A 59 -3.69 22.83 2.35
CA ARG A 59 -4.27 22.99 0.99
C ARG A 59 -5.44 22.04 0.72
N HIS A 60 -5.39 20.82 1.27
CA HIS A 60 -6.47 19.84 1.14
C HIS A 60 -7.51 19.92 2.27
N ASN A 61 -7.33 20.81 3.26
CA ASN A 61 -8.11 20.88 4.49
C ASN A 61 -8.29 19.49 5.17
N ASN A 62 -7.20 18.72 5.24
CA ASN A 62 -7.21 17.37 5.77
C ASN A 62 -5.88 17.00 6.47
N PRO A 63 -5.89 16.76 7.78
CA PRO A 63 -4.67 16.47 8.55
C PRO A 63 -4.03 15.11 8.23
N GLU A 64 -4.73 14.18 7.59
CA GLU A 64 -4.18 12.85 7.25
C GLU A 64 -3.00 12.92 6.27
N PHE A 65 -2.87 14.02 5.51
CA PHE A 65 -1.72 14.28 4.65
C PHE A 65 -0.44 14.62 5.42
N ALA A 66 -0.55 15.06 6.68
CA ALA A 66 0.59 15.45 7.48
C ALA A 66 1.40 14.23 7.96
N ILE A 67 2.72 14.38 7.98
CA ILE A 67 3.67 13.35 8.38
C ILE A 67 4.54 13.88 9.53
N ALA A 68 4.30 13.37 10.73
CA ALA A 68 5.16 13.65 11.87
C ALA A 68 6.57 13.04 11.69
N LEU A 69 7.58 13.65 12.32
CA LEU A 69 8.98 13.20 12.26
C LEU A 69 9.15 11.71 12.61
N SER A 70 8.51 11.26 13.71
CA SER A 70 8.56 9.86 14.14
C SER A 70 7.92 8.93 13.12
N ARG A 71 6.79 9.34 12.54
CA ARG A 71 6.11 8.56 11.50
C ARG A 71 6.96 8.43 10.24
N LEU A 72 7.65 9.50 9.83
CA LEU A 72 8.58 9.45 8.71
C LEU A 72 9.74 8.47 9.00
N ALA A 73 10.32 8.53 10.21
CA ALA A 73 11.37 7.62 10.62
C ALA A 73 10.93 6.15 10.59
N ASP A 74 9.71 5.87 11.06
CA ASP A 74 9.15 4.51 11.07
C ASP A 74 8.85 4.00 9.66
N ILE A 75 8.37 4.87 8.77
CA ILE A 75 8.13 4.53 7.36
C ILE A 75 9.46 4.20 6.67
N GLU A 76 10.48 5.04 6.86
CA GLU A 76 11.77 4.89 6.18
C GLU A 76 12.61 3.72 6.70
N ASN A 77 12.51 3.40 7.99
CA ASN A 77 13.47 2.50 8.64
C ASN A 77 12.86 1.24 9.25
N ARG A 78 11.55 1.22 9.56
CA ARG A 78 10.90 0.12 10.31
C ARG A 78 9.84 -0.63 9.51
N GLY A 79 9.74 -0.36 8.20
CA GLY A 79 8.75 -1.00 7.34
C GLY A 79 7.31 -0.59 7.64
N THR A 80 7.10 0.57 8.28
CA THR A 80 5.74 1.08 8.50
C THR A 80 5.12 1.49 7.16
N LEU A 81 3.91 1.00 6.89
CA LEU A 81 3.16 1.38 5.70
C LEU A 81 2.63 2.81 5.84
N PRO A 82 2.87 3.69 4.85
CA PRO A 82 2.13 4.94 4.76
C PRO A 82 0.67 4.63 4.40
N ASN A 83 -0.27 5.39 4.98
CA ASN A 83 -1.64 5.40 4.46
C ASN A 83 -1.66 6.12 3.09
N ILE A 84 -2.79 6.06 2.39
CA ILE A 84 -2.92 6.66 1.05
C ILE A 84 -2.59 8.17 1.01
N TYR A 85 -2.96 8.93 2.05
CA TYR A 85 -2.75 10.37 2.13
C TYR A 85 -1.27 10.71 2.34
N ARG A 86 -0.58 9.96 3.20
CA ARG A 86 0.86 10.13 3.44
C ARG A 86 1.68 9.64 2.27
N LEU A 87 1.26 8.57 1.60
CA LEU A 87 1.89 8.10 0.38
C LEU A 87 1.81 9.18 -0.70
N TYR A 88 0.65 9.81 -0.86
CA TYR A 88 0.47 10.97 -1.72
C TYR A 88 1.42 12.11 -1.34
N SER A 89 1.47 12.51 -0.06
CA SER A 89 2.36 13.59 0.40
C SER A 89 3.83 13.28 0.11
N LEU A 90 4.29 12.05 0.37
CA LEU A 90 5.65 11.62 0.05
C LEU A 90 5.91 11.71 -1.45
N CYS A 91 4.98 11.26 -2.30
CA CYS A 91 5.13 11.36 -3.75
C CYS A 91 5.23 12.82 -4.21
N ALA A 92 4.38 13.70 -3.68
CA ALA A 92 4.39 15.12 -4.02
C ALA A 92 5.69 15.82 -3.57
N ILE A 93 6.15 15.55 -2.35
CA ILE A 93 7.37 16.17 -1.79
C ILE A 93 8.62 15.63 -2.48
N TYR A 94 8.65 14.33 -2.81
CA TYR A 94 9.83 13.67 -3.39
C TYR A 94 9.84 13.68 -4.93
N GLY A 95 8.80 14.20 -5.58
CA GLY A 95 8.68 14.20 -7.05
C GLY A 95 8.54 12.81 -7.65
N LEU A 96 7.92 11.87 -6.93
CA LEU A 96 7.77 10.48 -7.35
C LEU A 96 6.40 10.21 -8.00
N LYS A 97 6.35 9.25 -8.92
CA LYS A 97 5.08 8.75 -9.47
C LYS A 97 4.45 7.75 -8.50
N LEU A 98 3.16 7.93 -8.21
CA LEU A 98 2.44 7.08 -7.26
C LEU A 98 2.52 5.59 -7.61
N GLU A 99 2.33 5.24 -8.89
CA GLU A 99 2.41 3.87 -9.40
C GLU A 99 3.79 3.21 -9.14
N GLU A 100 4.86 3.99 -9.26
CA GLU A 100 6.22 3.50 -9.01
C GLU A 100 6.41 3.16 -7.53
N VAL A 101 5.95 4.04 -6.63
CA VAL A 101 6.07 3.81 -5.18
C VAL A 101 5.17 2.65 -4.74
N MET A 102 3.96 2.52 -5.29
CA MET A 102 3.10 1.36 -5.04
C MET A 102 3.80 0.04 -5.41
N ARG A 103 4.54 0.00 -6.52
CA ARG A 103 5.34 -1.18 -6.90
C ARG A 103 6.46 -1.48 -5.92
N TRP A 104 7.06 -0.47 -5.27
CA TRP A 104 8.05 -0.72 -4.21
C TRP A 104 7.44 -1.46 -3.01
N TYR A 105 6.17 -1.20 -2.71
CA TYR A 105 5.39 -1.93 -1.71
C TYR A 105 4.77 -3.23 -2.23
N GLY A 106 5.12 -3.66 -3.45
CA GLY A 106 4.63 -4.90 -4.04
C GLY A 106 3.22 -4.83 -4.63
N VAL A 107 2.70 -3.62 -4.86
CA VAL A 107 1.41 -3.40 -5.52
C VAL A 107 1.64 -2.92 -6.94
N ASP A 108 1.45 -3.80 -7.93
CA ASP A 108 1.53 -3.43 -9.35
C ASP A 108 0.14 -3.14 -9.90
N ILE A 109 -0.11 -1.87 -10.27
CA ILE A 109 -1.40 -1.43 -10.81
C ILE A 109 -1.75 -2.10 -12.13
N ASN A 110 -0.75 -2.60 -12.87
CA ASN A 110 -0.98 -3.34 -14.12
C ASN A 110 -1.72 -4.66 -13.89
N GLU A 111 -1.58 -5.26 -12.71
CA GLU A 111 -2.27 -6.51 -12.37
C GLU A 111 -3.74 -6.27 -12.00
N LEU A 112 -4.15 -5.02 -11.75
CA LEU A 112 -5.53 -4.70 -11.35
C LEU A 112 -6.57 -5.19 -12.37
N THR A 113 -6.27 -5.08 -13.66
CA THR A 113 -7.18 -5.57 -14.72
C THR A 113 -7.30 -7.09 -14.70
N ARG A 114 -6.19 -7.80 -14.44
CA ARG A 114 -6.19 -9.26 -14.32
C ARG A 114 -7.02 -9.68 -13.11
N ASP A 115 -6.79 -9.05 -11.96
CA ASP A 115 -7.50 -9.35 -10.72
C ASP A 115 -9.00 -9.03 -10.86
N ALA A 116 -9.36 -7.90 -11.47
CA ALA A 116 -10.76 -7.53 -11.71
C ALA A 116 -11.50 -8.56 -12.58
N LYS A 117 -10.85 -9.12 -13.61
CA LYS A 117 -11.41 -10.19 -14.44
C LYS A 117 -11.63 -11.47 -13.62
N ALA A 118 -10.64 -11.90 -12.84
CA ALA A 118 -10.78 -13.07 -11.96
C ALA A 118 -11.94 -12.89 -10.96
N CYS A 119 -12.11 -11.70 -10.40
CA CYS A 119 -13.25 -11.38 -9.53
C CYS A 119 -14.60 -11.37 -10.28
N ALA A 120 -14.63 -10.94 -11.54
CA ALA A 120 -15.84 -10.99 -12.37
C ALA A 120 -16.24 -12.44 -12.72
N GLU A 121 -15.28 -13.27 -13.11
CA GLU A 121 -15.48 -14.70 -13.37
C GLU A 121 -16.00 -15.42 -12.12
N TRP A 122 -15.44 -15.12 -10.95
CA TRP A 122 -15.94 -15.64 -9.67
C TRP A 122 -17.40 -15.22 -9.41
N ARG A 123 -17.77 -13.95 -9.64
CA ARG A 123 -19.16 -13.50 -9.46
C ARG A 123 -20.14 -14.24 -10.38
N ASN A 124 -19.75 -14.45 -11.64
CA ASN A 124 -20.59 -15.12 -12.62
C ASN A 124 -20.75 -16.63 -12.37
N THR A 125 -19.77 -17.27 -11.71
CA THR A 125 -19.81 -18.71 -11.38
C THR A 125 -20.44 -18.98 -10.01
N ALA A 126 -20.41 -18.00 -9.10
CA ALA A 126 -20.94 -18.14 -7.73
C ALA A 126 -22.43 -17.77 -7.59
N GLN A 127 -23.04 -17.10 -8.59
CA GLN A 127 -24.49 -16.91 -8.63
C GLN A 127 -25.15 -18.02 -9.46
N PRO A 128 -26.03 -18.85 -8.89
CA PRO A 128 -26.89 -19.70 -9.70
C PRO A 128 -27.79 -18.78 -10.52
N VAL A 129 -27.73 -18.91 -11.84
CA VAL A 129 -28.73 -18.32 -12.74
C VAL A 129 -30.09 -18.89 -12.32
N PRO A 130 -31.14 -18.07 -12.10
CA PRO A 130 -32.47 -18.58 -11.77
C PRO A 130 -33.05 -19.45 -12.87
#